data_AF-A0A820LP06-F1
#
_entry.id   AF-A0A820LP06-F1
#
_cell.length_a   1.000
_cell.length_b   1.000
_cell.length_c   1.000
_cell.angle_alpha   90.00
_cell.angle_beta   90.00
_cell.angle_gamma   90.00
#
_symmetry.space_group_name_H-M   'P 1'
#
loop_
_entity.id
_entity.type
_entity.pdbx_description
1 polymer ?
#
loop_
_entity_poly.entity_id
_entity_poly.type
_entity_poly.pdbx_seq_one_letter_code
_entity_poly.pdbx_strand_id
1 'polypeptide(L)'
;YIDFGDDDNLIQISFTKNGEDYGQAFEFSKTNSIEFYPHILVKNVKFECNFGQIETPWSEIKSEYIFVQNIPLSDRIRTCEPILEKNQCEIILLSGLNGSGKTTWAKKYIEENPKKDFNLLNIEYVLSKMTIDGKLPVIKDRNDGLMLRVNICLQKLIEIAAQRRRNFIIDHVN
;
A
#
# COMPACT_ATOMS: atom_id res chain seq x y z
N TYR A 1 6.28 17.26 5.72
CA TYR A 1 6.70 17.92 4.48
C TYR A 1 7.56 16.97 3.68
N ILE A 2 7.40 16.97 2.36
CA ILE A 2 8.24 16.19 1.45
C ILE A 2 8.84 17.21 0.48
N ASP A 3 10.16 17.31 0.49
CA ASP A 3 10.92 18.10 -0.46
C ASP A 3 11.44 17.16 -1.54
N PHE A 4 11.10 17.45 -2.79
CA PHE A 4 11.60 16.69 -3.91
C PHE A 4 12.94 17.22 -4.41
N GLY A 5 13.41 18.41 -4.01
CA GLY A 5 14.69 19.01 -4.41
C GLY A 5 14.83 19.28 -5.92
N ASP A 6 15.47 20.38 -6.32
CA ASP A 6 15.68 20.65 -7.75
C ASP A 6 17.01 20.06 -8.28
N ASP A 7 18.08 20.04 -7.45
CA ASP A 7 19.45 19.79 -7.94
C ASP A 7 20.15 18.55 -7.37
N ASP A 8 19.84 18.10 -6.15
CA ASP A 8 20.69 17.13 -5.43
C ASP A 8 20.32 15.64 -5.64
N ASN A 9 19.34 15.33 -6.49
CA ASN A 9 18.79 13.96 -6.64
C ASN A 9 18.39 13.31 -5.30
N LEU A 10 18.06 14.10 -4.29
CA LEU A 10 17.62 13.64 -2.97
C LEU A 10 16.18 14.07 -2.71
N ILE A 11 15.43 13.19 -2.07
CA ILE A 11 14.08 13.45 -1.55
C ILE A 11 14.20 13.47 -0.03
N GLN A 12 13.71 14.53 0.59
CA GLN A 12 13.77 14.72 2.03
C GLN A 12 12.37 14.73 2.64
N ILE A 13 12.21 14.06 3.77
CA ILE A 13 10.94 14.05 4.52
C ILE A 13 11.20 14.61 5.91
N SER A 14 10.44 15.64 6.28
CA SER A 14 10.46 16.25 7.62
C SER A 14 9.06 16.26 8.23
N PHE A 15 8.99 16.34 9.56
CA PHE A 15 7.73 16.35 10.29
C PHE A 15 7.63 17.58 11.18
N THR A 16 6.43 18.15 11.23
CA THR A 16 6.05 19.15 12.22
C THR A 16 4.94 18.60 13.10
N LYS A 17 4.95 18.99 14.38
CA LYS A 17 3.86 18.68 15.31
C LYS A 17 3.38 19.99 15.91
N ASN A 18 2.11 20.34 15.68
CA ASN A 18 1.51 21.60 16.14
C ASN A 18 2.31 22.85 15.73
N GLY A 19 2.85 22.86 14.51
CA GLY A 19 3.67 23.96 13.99
C GLY A 19 5.15 23.92 14.39
N GLU A 20 5.54 23.14 15.39
CA GLU A 20 6.94 22.97 15.77
C GLU A 20 7.65 21.99 14.81
N ASP A 21 8.84 22.35 14.34
CA ASP A 21 9.66 21.54 13.43
C ASP A 21 10.55 20.56 14.20
N TYR A 22 10.49 19.28 13.80
CA TYR A 22 11.29 18.19 14.38
C TYR A 22 12.45 17.79 13.46
N GLY A 23 12.69 18.56 12.40
CA GLY A 23 13.79 18.35 11.48
C GLY A 23 13.54 17.23 10.46
N GLN A 24 14.61 16.88 9.75
CA GLN A 24 14.61 15.85 8.72
C GLN A 24 14.55 14.46 9.36
N ALA A 25 13.55 13.68 8.97
CA ALA A 25 13.38 12.31 9.45
C ALA A 25 13.92 11.27 8.47
N PHE A 26 13.82 11.54 7.16
CA PHE A 26 14.28 10.62 6.13
C PHE A 26 14.93 11.34 4.95
N GLU A 27 15.83 10.62 4.28
CA GLU A 27 16.50 11.02 3.05
C GLU A 27 16.64 9.81 2.12
N PHE A 28 16.32 10.00 0.85
CA PHE A 28 16.45 8.97 -0.16
C PHE A 28 16.95 9.55 -1.47
N SER A 29 17.72 8.78 -2.24
CA SER A 29 18.04 9.15 -3.61
C SER A 29 16.81 8.99 -4.51
N LYS A 30 16.58 9.97 -5.40
CA LYS A 30 15.68 9.89 -6.55
C LYS A 30 16.14 8.77 -7.48
N THR A 31 15.76 7.54 -7.15
CA THR A 31 16.05 6.36 -7.95
C THR A 31 14.71 5.90 -8.54
N ASN A 32 14.57 6.03 -9.86
CA ASN A 32 13.33 5.80 -10.63
C ASN A 32 12.16 6.76 -10.28
N SER A 33 11.06 6.67 -11.04
CA SER A 33 9.79 7.38 -10.78
C SER A 33 9.21 6.85 -9.46
N ILE A 34 9.56 7.51 -8.34
CA ILE A 34 8.99 7.17 -7.02
C ILE A 34 7.74 8.01 -6.83
N GLU A 35 6.57 7.38 -6.89
CA GLU A 35 5.34 8.02 -6.47
C GLU A 35 5.14 7.89 -4.95
N PHE A 36 4.71 8.98 -4.31
CA PHE A 36 4.38 8.99 -2.88
C PHE A 36 2.87 9.05 -2.68
N TYR A 37 2.38 8.23 -1.77
CA TYR A 37 0.98 8.23 -1.34
C TYR A 37 0.91 8.49 0.16
N PRO A 38 0.10 9.45 0.63
CA PRO A 38 -0.10 9.64 2.06
C PRO A 38 -0.82 8.42 2.64
N HIS A 39 -0.17 7.72 3.57
CA HIS A 39 -0.73 6.57 4.26
C HIS A 39 -0.89 6.86 5.75
N ILE A 40 -2.07 6.54 6.29
CA ILE A 40 -2.38 6.70 7.71
C ILE A 40 -2.95 5.38 8.22
N LEU A 41 -2.26 4.78 9.17
CA LEU A 41 -2.74 3.61 9.89
C LEU A 41 -3.38 4.08 11.20
N VAL A 42 -4.64 3.73 11.41
CA VAL A 42 -5.36 4.06 12.65
C VAL A 42 -5.82 2.82 13.38
N LYS A 43 -5.84 2.91 14.71
CA LYS A 43 -6.34 1.85 15.59
C LYS A 43 -7.23 2.47 16.66
N ASN A 44 -8.53 2.19 16.59
CA ASN A 44 -9.54 2.63 17.57
C ASN A 44 -9.61 4.15 17.81
N VAL A 45 -9.36 4.95 16.78
CA VAL A 45 -9.43 6.42 16.86
C VAL A 45 -10.25 6.99 15.71
N LYS A 46 -10.88 8.14 15.95
CA LYS A 46 -11.45 8.99 14.90
C LYS A 46 -10.45 10.10 14.60
N PHE A 47 -10.27 10.41 13.33
CA PHE A 47 -9.36 11.45 12.87
C PHE A 47 -9.93 12.11 11.62
N GLU A 48 -9.44 13.30 11.33
CA GLU A 48 -9.70 14.05 10.11
C GLU A 48 -8.36 14.44 9.49
N CYS A 49 -8.31 14.57 8.17
CA CYS A 49 -7.12 14.99 7.44
C CYS A 49 -7.42 16.24 6.63
N ASN A 50 -6.57 17.26 6.76
CA ASN A 50 -6.56 18.39 5.86
C ASN A 50 -5.45 18.21 4.82
N PHE A 51 -5.84 17.93 3.58
CA PHE A 51 -4.96 17.83 2.41
C PHE A 51 -4.93 19.13 1.60
N GLY A 52 -5.51 20.22 2.11
CA GLY A 52 -5.67 21.52 1.44
C GLY A 52 -7.11 21.84 1.04
N GLN A 53 -8.09 21.04 1.46
CA GLN A 53 -9.50 21.26 1.13
C GLN A 53 -10.21 22.28 2.03
N ILE A 54 -9.59 22.70 3.15
CA ILE A 54 -10.13 23.70 4.08
C ILE A 54 -9.43 25.03 3.80
N GLU A 55 -10.20 26.13 3.79
CA GLU A 55 -9.71 27.48 3.48
C GLU A 55 -8.60 27.94 4.45
N THR A 56 -8.81 27.72 5.76
CA THR A 56 -7.82 28.04 6.79
C THR A 56 -7.11 26.76 7.26
N PRO A 57 -5.78 26.65 7.07
CA PRO A 57 -5.00 25.54 7.61
C PRO A 57 -5.11 25.43 9.14
N TRP A 58 -4.98 24.22 9.69
CA TRP A 58 -5.00 24.00 11.14
C TRP A 58 -3.73 24.49 11.85
N SER A 59 -2.64 24.65 11.11
CA SER A 59 -1.36 25.17 11.59
C SER A 59 -0.66 25.94 10.47
N GLU A 60 0.31 26.77 10.83
CA GLU A 60 1.18 27.42 9.86
C GLU A 60 1.88 26.38 8.97
N ILE A 61 1.95 26.71 7.68
CA ILE A 61 2.61 25.91 6.65
C ILE A 61 3.89 26.65 6.27
N LYS A 62 4.98 25.91 6.08
CA LYS A 62 6.23 26.47 5.56
C LYS A 62 5.99 27.10 4.18
N SER A 63 6.53 28.30 3.95
CA SER A 63 6.25 29.13 2.76
C SER A 63 6.55 28.44 1.42
N GLU A 64 7.57 27.61 1.41
CA GLU A 64 8.06 26.86 0.23
C GLU A 64 7.32 25.55 -0.03
N TYR A 65 6.29 25.23 0.77
CA TYR A 65 5.52 24.00 0.63
C TYR A 65 4.04 24.28 0.34
N ILE A 66 3.45 23.41 -0.46
CA ILE A 66 2.03 23.44 -0.77
C ILE A 66 1.34 22.17 -0.26
N PHE A 67 0.04 22.29 -0.07
CA PHE A 67 -0.82 21.13 0.13
C PHE A 67 -0.87 20.24 -1.11
N VAL A 68 -0.99 18.92 -0.90
CA VAL A 68 -1.09 17.94 -2.01
C VAL A 68 -2.29 18.22 -2.93
N GLN A 69 -3.41 18.73 -2.40
CA GLN A 69 -4.59 19.08 -3.18
C GLN A 69 -4.35 20.27 -4.13
N ASN A 70 -3.34 21.09 -3.84
CA ASN A 70 -3.02 22.31 -4.60
C ASN A 70 -1.99 22.09 -5.72
N ILE A 71 -1.46 20.86 -5.86
CA ILE A 71 -0.58 20.50 -6.99
C ILE A 71 -1.35 20.72 -8.30
N PRO A 72 -0.85 21.45 -9.30
CA PRO A 72 -1.54 21.68 -10.58
C PRO A 72 -1.94 20.37 -11.27
N LEU A 73 -3.08 20.35 -11.97
CA LEU A 73 -3.54 19.15 -12.70
C LEU A 73 -2.53 18.66 -13.76
N SER A 74 -1.75 19.57 -14.36
CA SER A 74 -0.69 19.25 -15.33
C SER A 74 0.42 18.40 -14.73
N ASP A 75 0.64 18.52 -13.43
CA ASP A 75 1.78 17.91 -12.73
C ASP A 75 1.33 16.64 -11.96
N ARG A 76 0.04 16.30 -12.04
CA ARG A 76 -0.50 15.09 -11.44
C ARG A 76 -0.40 13.92 -12.41
N ILE A 77 0.16 12.82 -11.91
CA ILE A 77 0.16 11.54 -12.63
C ILE A 77 -1.08 10.75 -12.24
N ARG A 78 -1.85 10.32 -13.23
CA ARG A 78 -3.02 9.46 -12.98
C ARG A 78 -2.55 8.05 -12.65
N THR A 79 -3.09 7.50 -11.56
CA THR A 79 -2.91 6.08 -11.22
C THR A 79 -3.70 5.18 -12.20
N CYS A 80 -3.58 3.86 -12.05
CA CYS A 80 -4.31 2.90 -12.87
C CYS A 80 -5.83 3.19 -12.86
N GLU A 81 -6.45 3.11 -14.03
CA GLU A 81 -7.90 3.34 -14.13
C GLU A 81 -8.66 2.27 -13.32
N PRO A 82 -9.64 2.69 -12.50
CA PRO A 82 -10.43 1.74 -11.75
C PRO A 82 -11.30 0.90 -12.69
N ILE A 83 -11.50 -0.37 -12.34
CA ILE A 83 -12.47 -1.21 -13.03
C ILE A 83 -13.87 -0.68 -12.72
N LEU A 84 -14.61 -0.28 -13.76
CA LEU A 84 -15.92 0.37 -13.61
C LEU A 84 -17.02 -0.66 -13.35
N GLU A 85 -16.99 -1.80 -14.01
CA GLU A 85 -18.04 -2.82 -13.92
C GLU A 85 -17.54 -4.12 -13.29
N LYS A 86 -18.41 -4.82 -12.55
CA LYS A 86 -18.02 -6.06 -11.87
C LYS A 86 -17.72 -7.21 -12.84
N ASN A 87 -18.38 -7.24 -14.00
CA ASN A 87 -18.15 -8.23 -15.07
C ASN A 87 -16.77 -8.11 -15.75
N GLN A 88 -16.08 -6.98 -15.57
CA GLN A 88 -14.72 -6.74 -16.07
C GLN A 88 -13.65 -7.23 -15.08
N CYS A 89 -14.03 -7.57 -13.86
CA CYS A 89 -13.12 -8.11 -12.85
C CYS A 89 -12.78 -9.56 -13.17
N GLU A 90 -11.50 -9.89 -13.06
CA GLU A 90 -10.98 -11.23 -13.27
C GLU A 90 -10.55 -11.84 -11.94
N ILE A 91 -11.02 -13.05 -11.66
CA ILE A 91 -10.68 -13.81 -10.45
C ILE A 91 -10.10 -15.14 -10.88
N ILE A 92 -8.86 -15.41 -10.48
CA ILE A 92 -8.17 -16.67 -10.74
C ILE A 92 -7.99 -17.40 -9.41
N LEU A 93 -8.67 -18.54 -9.24
CA LEU A 93 -8.48 -19.41 -8.09
C LEU A 93 -7.47 -20.52 -8.44
N LEU A 94 -6.37 -20.57 -7.71
CA LEU A 94 -5.37 -21.62 -7.88
C LEU A 94 -5.67 -22.78 -6.96
N SER A 95 -5.74 -23.98 -7.54
CA SER A 95 -5.93 -25.24 -6.81
C SER A 95 -4.87 -26.24 -7.27
N GLY A 96 -4.23 -26.91 -6.31
CA GLY A 96 -3.18 -27.88 -6.60
C GLY A 96 -2.34 -28.22 -5.38
N LEU A 97 -1.52 -29.26 -5.49
CA LEU A 97 -0.69 -29.78 -4.40
C LEU A 97 0.38 -28.79 -3.93
N ASN A 98 0.89 -29.02 -2.73
CA ASN A 98 2.04 -28.29 -2.22
C ASN A 98 3.27 -28.56 -3.09
N GLY A 99 4.02 -27.50 -3.40
CA GLY A 99 5.20 -27.60 -4.27
C GLY A 99 4.91 -27.70 -5.77
N SER A 100 3.64 -27.69 -6.22
CA SER A 100 3.30 -27.78 -7.65
C SER A 100 3.55 -26.49 -8.46
N GLY A 101 4.17 -25.47 -7.87
CA GLY A 101 4.53 -24.21 -8.55
C GLY A 101 3.41 -23.16 -8.68
N LYS A 102 2.29 -23.29 -7.95
CA LYS A 102 1.14 -22.35 -8.02
C LYS A 102 1.55 -20.89 -7.81
N THR A 103 2.25 -20.60 -6.72
CA THR A 103 2.69 -19.24 -6.39
C THR A 103 3.67 -18.69 -7.43
N THR A 104 4.56 -19.55 -7.97
CA THR A 104 5.50 -19.18 -9.03
C THR A 104 4.76 -18.80 -10.31
N TRP A 105 3.76 -19.60 -10.69
CA TRP A 105 2.89 -19.28 -11.83
C TRP A 105 2.13 -17.97 -11.61
N ALA A 106 1.57 -17.75 -10.42
CA ALA A 106 0.85 -16.53 -10.09
C ALA A 106 1.72 -15.27 -10.25
N LYS A 107 2.93 -15.30 -9.67
CA LYS A 107 3.89 -14.19 -9.75
C LYS A 107 4.26 -13.89 -11.21
N LYS A 108 4.58 -14.93 -11.98
CA LYS A 108 4.89 -14.81 -13.41
C LYS A 108 3.71 -14.23 -14.21
N TYR A 109 2.49 -14.69 -13.96
CA TYR A 109 1.31 -14.20 -14.68
C TYR A 109 1.04 -12.70 -14.39
N ILE A 110 1.28 -12.25 -13.17
CA ILE A 110 1.17 -10.83 -12.79
C ILE A 110 2.22 -9.99 -13.54
N GLU A 111 3.47 -10.46 -13.58
CA GLU A 111 4.57 -9.80 -14.31
C GLU A 111 4.30 -9.71 -15.82
N GLU A 112 3.69 -10.74 -16.41
CA GLU A 112 3.32 -10.77 -17.83
C GLU A 112 2.07 -9.91 -18.15
N ASN A 113 1.27 -9.53 -17.14
CA ASN A 113 0.02 -8.78 -17.30
C ASN A 113 -0.03 -7.51 -16.42
N PRO A 114 0.95 -6.59 -16.51
CA PRO A 114 1.06 -5.46 -15.59
C PRO A 114 -0.15 -4.51 -15.65
N LYS A 115 -0.78 -4.37 -16.82
CA LYS A 115 -1.98 -3.53 -17.00
C LYS A 115 -3.22 -4.03 -16.24
N LYS A 116 -3.23 -5.30 -15.84
CA LYS A 116 -4.37 -5.91 -15.13
C LYS A 116 -4.34 -5.64 -13.64
N ASP A 117 -3.21 -5.19 -13.07
CA ASP A 117 -3.08 -4.83 -11.65
C ASP A 117 -3.70 -5.89 -10.69
N PHE A 118 -3.29 -7.15 -10.88
CA PHE A 118 -3.80 -8.27 -10.10
C PHE A 118 -3.32 -8.22 -8.64
N ASN A 119 -4.24 -8.46 -7.72
CA ASN A 119 -3.96 -8.58 -6.30
C ASN A 119 -3.80 -10.06 -5.92
N LEU A 120 -2.60 -10.48 -5.55
CA LEU A 120 -2.32 -11.85 -5.09
C LEU A 120 -2.68 -12.00 -3.61
N LEU A 121 -3.70 -12.83 -3.34
CA LEU A 121 -4.12 -13.20 -2.00
C LEU A 121 -3.60 -14.59 -1.67
N ASN A 122 -2.58 -14.66 -0.82
CA ASN A 122 -1.99 -15.91 -0.35
C ASN A 122 -1.44 -15.77 1.09
N ILE A 123 -1.02 -16.90 1.66
CA ILE A 123 -0.44 -16.96 3.01
C ILE A 123 0.83 -16.08 3.12
N GLU A 124 1.68 -16.09 2.08
CA GLU A 124 2.92 -15.31 2.03
C GLU A 124 2.64 -13.80 2.12
N TYR A 125 1.63 -13.32 1.39
CA TYR A 125 1.17 -11.94 1.40
C TYR A 125 0.72 -11.53 2.79
N VAL A 126 -0.16 -12.32 3.42
CA VAL A 126 -0.65 -11.99 4.77
C VAL A 126 0.49 -11.98 5.79
N LEU A 127 1.36 -13.00 5.77
CA LEU A 127 2.53 -13.05 6.65
C LEU A 127 3.44 -11.83 6.50
N SER A 128 3.64 -11.35 5.26
CA SER A 128 4.47 -10.16 4.99
C SER A 128 3.89 -8.85 5.55
N LYS A 129 2.57 -8.83 5.85
CA LYS A 129 1.85 -7.66 6.38
C LYS A 129 1.55 -7.77 7.87
N MET A 130 1.82 -8.92 8.50
CA MET A 130 1.62 -9.12 9.93
C MET A 130 2.88 -8.76 10.71
N THR A 131 2.69 -8.33 11.95
CA THR A 131 3.78 -8.16 12.93
C THR A 131 3.47 -8.90 14.21
N ILE A 132 4.51 -9.41 14.86
CA ILE A 132 4.50 -9.95 16.22
C ILE A 132 5.35 -8.98 17.04
N ASP A 133 4.72 -8.31 18.01
CA ASP A 133 5.37 -7.29 18.85
C ASP A 133 6.12 -6.21 18.05
N GLY A 134 5.52 -5.77 16.94
CA GLY A 134 6.07 -4.73 16.07
C GLY A 134 7.16 -5.21 15.11
N LYS A 135 7.46 -6.52 15.06
CA LYS A 135 8.47 -7.11 14.18
C LYS A 135 7.85 -8.05 13.15
N LEU A 136 8.46 -8.13 11.97
CA LEU A 136 8.06 -9.11 10.95
C LEU A 136 8.36 -10.53 11.45
N PRO A 137 7.43 -11.48 11.28
CA PRO A 137 7.63 -12.86 11.72
C PRO A 137 8.73 -13.54 10.90
N VAL A 138 9.67 -14.20 11.60
CA VAL A 138 10.69 -15.05 10.98
C VAL A 138 10.19 -16.49 10.83
N ILE A 139 10.89 -17.31 10.06
CA ILE A 139 10.51 -18.73 9.81
C ILE A 139 10.28 -19.49 11.12
N LYS A 140 11.06 -19.20 12.17
CA LYS A 140 10.94 -19.84 13.49
C LYS A 140 9.65 -19.46 14.23
N ASP A 141 9.01 -18.36 13.86
CA ASP A 141 7.75 -17.89 14.47
C ASP A 141 6.52 -18.58 13.86
N ARG A 142 6.71 -19.37 12.78
CA ARG A 142 5.65 -20.15 12.13
C ARG A 142 5.25 -21.32 13.01
N ASN A 143 4.42 -21.03 13.99
CA ASN A 143 3.68 -22.02 14.78
C ASN A 143 2.22 -22.08 14.34
N ASP A 144 1.52 -23.13 14.78
CA ASP A 144 0.12 -23.38 14.42
C ASP A 144 -0.80 -22.21 14.78
N GLY A 145 -0.54 -21.53 15.90
CA GLY A 145 -1.33 -20.37 16.34
C GLY A 145 -1.18 -19.15 15.42
N LEU A 146 0.03 -18.89 14.92
CA LEU A 146 0.27 -17.87 13.91
C LEU A 146 -0.42 -18.24 12.60
N MET A 147 -0.24 -19.48 12.14
CA MET A 147 -0.83 -19.95 10.89
C MET A 147 -2.36 -19.93 10.92
N LEU A 148 -2.99 -20.24 12.06
CA LEU A 148 -4.42 -20.09 12.26
C LEU A 148 -4.86 -18.63 12.07
N ARG A 149 -4.16 -17.68 12.68
CA ARG A 149 -4.44 -16.25 12.52
C ARG A 149 -4.25 -15.77 11.09
N VAL A 150 -3.19 -16.22 10.42
CA VAL A 150 -2.93 -15.92 9.01
C VAL A 150 -4.08 -16.41 8.13
N ASN A 151 -4.56 -17.63 8.34
CA ASN A 151 -5.69 -18.17 7.59
C ASN A 151 -6.98 -17.38 7.84
N ILE A 152 -7.27 -17.01 9.10
CA ILE A 152 -8.42 -16.16 9.42
C ILE A 152 -8.33 -14.80 8.72
N CYS A 153 -7.14 -14.17 8.72
CA CYS A 153 -6.91 -12.92 8.02
C CYS A 153 -7.09 -13.07 6.50
N LEU A 154 -6.56 -14.15 5.91
CA LEU A 154 -6.70 -14.43 4.49
C LEU A 154 -8.17 -14.59 4.09
N GLN A 155 -8.97 -15.32 4.87
CA GLN A 155 -10.41 -15.47 4.61
C GLN A 155 -11.14 -14.13 4.64
N LYS A 156 -10.84 -13.28 5.64
CA LYS A 156 -11.40 -11.91 5.68
C LYS A 156 -10.97 -11.05 4.49
N LEU A 157 -9.74 -11.18 4.03
CA LEU A 157 -9.28 -10.47 2.83
C LEU A 157 -10.04 -10.94 1.58
N ILE A 158 -10.33 -12.24 1.48
CA ILE A 158 -11.15 -12.79 0.38
C ILE A 158 -12.59 -12.24 0.44
N GLU A 159 -13.19 -12.17 1.63
CA GLU A 159 -14.51 -11.55 1.82
C GLU A 159 -14.53 -10.08 1.40
N ILE A 160 -13.51 -9.31 1.79
CA ILE A 160 -13.35 -7.91 1.37
C ILE A 160 -13.14 -7.83 -0.14
N ALA A 161 -12.31 -8.70 -0.72
CA ALA A 161 -12.02 -8.73 -2.15
C ALA A 161 -13.29 -8.94 -2.99
N ALA A 162 -14.23 -9.78 -2.53
CA ALA A 162 -15.52 -10.00 -3.18
C ALA A 162 -16.40 -8.74 -3.30
N GLN A 163 -16.12 -7.72 -2.47
CA GLN A 163 -16.81 -6.42 -2.46
C GLN A 163 -16.07 -5.33 -3.24
N ARG A 164 -14.89 -5.61 -3.83
CA ARG A 164 -14.09 -4.64 -4.58
C ARG A 164 -14.13 -4.92 -6.08
N ARG A 165 -14.06 -3.86 -6.89
CA ARG A 165 -13.90 -3.95 -8.34
C ARG A 165 -12.41 -3.98 -8.69
N ARG A 166 -11.78 -5.13 -8.51
CA ARG A 166 -10.36 -5.36 -8.78
C ARG A 166 -10.14 -6.80 -9.28
N ASN A 167 -9.00 -7.00 -9.94
CA ASN A 167 -8.55 -8.32 -10.35
C ASN A 167 -7.83 -9.02 -9.20
N PHE A 168 -8.13 -10.29 -8.96
CA PHE A 168 -7.58 -11.07 -7.85
C PHE A 168 -7.04 -12.42 -8.32
N ILE A 169 -5.91 -12.84 -7.75
CA ILE A 169 -5.46 -14.23 -7.79
C ILE A 169 -5.52 -14.76 -6.37
N ILE A 170 -6.27 -15.84 -6.15
CA ILE A 170 -6.38 -16.50 -4.86
C ILE A 170 -5.54 -17.77 -4.91
N ASP A 171 -4.41 -17.75 -4.22
CA ASP A 171 -3.52 -18.92 -4.04
C ASP A 171 -3.74 -19.45 -2.62
N HIS A 172 -4.84 -20.21 -2.49
CA HIS A 172 -5.19 -20.88 -1.25
C HIS A 172 -4.58 -22.29 -1.25
N VAL A 173 -3.98 -22.65 -0.13
CA VAL A 173 -3.48 -24.00 0.11
C VAL A 173 -4.61 -24.76 0.79
N ASN A 174 -5.04 -25.90 0.21
CA ASN A 174 -6.00 -26.79 0.84
C ASN A 174 -5.49 -27.32 2.20
#